data_AF-A0A7G7LKH5-F1
#
_entry.id   AF-A0A7G7LKH5-F1
#
_cell.length_a   1.000
_cell.length_b   1.000
_cell.length_c   1.000
_cell.angle_alpha   90.00
_cell.angle_beta   90.00
_cell.angle_gamma   90.00
#
_symmetry.space_group_name_H-M   'P 1'
#
loop_
_entity.id
_entity.type
_entity.pdbx_description
1 polymer ?
#
loop_
_entity_poly.entity_id
_entity_poly.type
_entity_poly.pdbx_seq_one_letter_code
_entity_poly.pdbx_strand_id
1 'polypeptide(L)'
;MVKYNKTKKPVFKKMNSKALVVKKRRSNLVSLIKDINIRQSETKYKSINGIIAAAYHDQIVYINNWVPAGGASNIWPQQGTTDSSRIGDRIVAVGIKYRMAFQIPFDRRNVKCKIWYLPYNSAQGNPTNYSEFFHNISGSSMLDPIQTKRWGGLKFLGSHQLKAMDRDQSGSNTDATMYASAYVSLNDKKINFKSDASTDASNMKEQGQILLSFYDTYNTSSTTDIVCTKVNVNSTLYFKDL
;
A
#
# COMPACT_ATOMS: atom_id res chain seq x y z
N MET A 1 -0.46 -71.19 16.02
CA MET A 1 -1.27 -70.29 16.88
C MET A 1 -0.72 -68.88 16.74
N VAL A 2 -1.37 -68.01 15.94
CA VAL A 2 -0.89 -66.65 15.64
C VAL A 2 -1.51 -65.67 16.64
N LYS A 3 -0.69 -65.02 17.47
CA LYS A 3 -1.16 -64.00 18.43
C LYS A 3 -1.37 -62.66 17.70
N TYR A 4 -2.63 -62.27 17.52
CA TYR A 4 -3.00 -60.97 16.98
C TYR A 4 -2.79 -59.87 18.05
N ASN A 5 -1.79 -59.01 17.86
CA ASN A 5 -1.56 -57.85 18.73
C ASN A 5 -2.60 -56.75 18.41
N LYS A 6 -3.58 -56.54 19.30
CA LYS A 6 -4.50 -55.40 19.22
C LYS A 6 -3.73 -54.09 19.39
N THR A 7 -3.53 -53.36 18.30
CA THR A 7 -3.01 -51.99 18.32
C THR A 7 -4.00 -51.09 19.06
N LYS A 8 -3.61 -50.60 20.24
CA LYS A 8 -4.39 -49.64 21.04
C LYS A 8 -4.51 -48.33 20.26
N LYS A 9 -5.72 -47.98 19.80
CA LYS A 9 -6.00 -46.65 19.25
C LYS A 9 -5.63 -45.58 20.28
N PRO A 10 -5.00 -44.45 19.89
CA PRO A 10 -4.69 -43.40 20.85
C PRO A 10 -5.98 -42.78 21.37
N VAL A 11 -6.17 -42.93 22.69
CA VAL A 11 -7.22 -42.24 23.46
C VAL A 11 -6.94 -40.75 23.34
N PHE A 12 -7.89 -39.97 22.83
CA PHE A 12 -7.83 -38.52 22.86
C PHE A 12 -7.46 -38.07 24.28
N LYS A 13 -6.21 -37.62 24.46
CA LYS A 13 -5.74 -37.08 25.74
C LYS A 13 -6.57 -35.84 26.02
N LYS A 14 -7.36 -35.86 27.10
CA LYS A 14 -8.16 -34.73 27.57
C LYS A 14 -7.22 -33.52 27.74
N MET A 15 -7.36 -32.51 26.88
CA MET A 15 -6.53 -31.30 26.99
C MET A 15 -6.75 -30.66 28.35
N ASN A 16 -5.65 -30.27 29.01
CA ASN A 16 -5.69 -29.57 30.28
C ASN A 16 -6.23 -28.13 30.07
N SER A 17 -7.53 -27.96 30.21
CA SER A 17 -8.24 -26.69 30.01
C SER A 17 -7.69 -25.58 30.91
N LYS A 18 -7.25 -25.89 32.14
CA LYS A 18 -6.64 -24.90 33.05
C LYS A 18 -5.33 -24.36 32.49
N ALA A 19 -4.46 -25.22 31.99
CA ALA A 19 -3.19 -24.80 31.37
C ALA A 19 -3.41 -23.95 30.12
N LEU A 20 -4.42 -24.28 29.29
CA LEU A 20 -4.79 -23.49 28.12
C LEU A 20 -5.31 -22.09 28.50
N VAL A 21 -6.14 -21.98 29.55
CA VAL A 21 -6.64 -20.69 30.05
C VAL A 21 -5.50 -19.83 30.59
N VAL A 22 -4.59 -20.40 31.37
CA VAL A 22 -3.42 -19.67 31.89
C VAL A 22 -2.51 -19.19 30.74
N LYS A 23 -2.25 -20.04 29.75
CA LYS A 23 -1.47 -19.67 28.56
C LYS A 23 -2.12 -18.51 27.80
N LYS A 24 -3.45 -18.53 27.62
CA LYS A 24 -4.20 -17.44 26.97
C LYS A 24 -4.12 -16.15 27.76
N ARG A 25 -4.31 -16.19 29.09
CA ARG A 25 -4.19 -14.99 29.96
C ARG A 25 -2.79 -14.38 29.90
N ARG A 26 -1.73 -15.20 29.97
CA ARG A 26 -0.35 -14.73 29.85
C ARG A 26 -0.07 -14.12 28.47
N SER A 27 -0.59 -14.73 27.40
CA SER A 27 -0.45 -14.18 26.05
C SER A 27 -1.10 -12.80 25.92
N ASN A 28 -2.31 -12.63 26.47
CA ASN A 28 -3.01 -11.34 26.46
C ASN A 28 -2.30 -10.27 27.29
N LEU A 29 -1.71 -10.65 28.42
CA LEU A 29 -0.91 -9.72 29.24
C LEU A 29 0.38 -9.31 28.52
N VAL A 30 1.06 -10.25 27.85
CA VAL A 30 2.25 -9.94 27.05
C VAL A 30 1.93 -9.04 25.86
N SER A 31 0.79 -9.24 25.18
CA SER A 31 0.37 -8.32 24.11
C SER A 31 0.05 -6.94 24.67
N LEU A 32 -0.67 -6.85 25.78
CA LEU A 32 -0.99 -5.57 26.42
C LEU A 32 0.27 -4.78 26.80
N ILE A 33 1.27 -5.43 27.40
CA ILE A 33 2.55 -4.78 27.75
C ILE A 33 3.26 -4.27 26.48
N LYS A 34 3.29 -5.05 25.40
CA LYS A 34 3.88 -4.63 24.14
C LYS A 34 3.14 -3.43 23.55
N ASP A 35 1.82 -3.46 23.55
CA ASP A 35 0.99 -2.38 23.02
C ASP A 35 1.19 -1.08 23.84
N ILE A 36 1.28 -1.17 25.16
CA ILE A 36 1.56 -0.02 26.03
C ILE A 36 2.94 0.56 25.71
N ASN A 37 3.97 -0.28 25.59
CA ASN A 37 5.33 0.17 25.28
C ASN A 37 5.39 0.89 23.91
N ILE A 38 4.76 0.31 22.88
CA ILE A 38 4.67 0.92 21.55
C ILE A 38 3.91 2.26 21.59
N ARG A 39 2.86 2.36 22.40
CA ARG A 39 2.08 3.60 22.56
C ARG A 39 2.84 4.69 23.30
N GLN A 40 3.68 4.33 24.27
CA GLN A 40 4.48 5.28 25.04
C GLN A 40 5.67 5.84 24.25
N SER A 41 6.22 5.07 23.31
CA SER A 41 7.28 5.56 22.41
C SER A 41 6.77 6.65 21.46
N GLU A 42 7.65 7.56 21.07
CA GLU A 42 7.35 8.65 20.16
C GLU A 42 7.00 8.16 18.74
N THR A 43 6.01 8.80 18.09
CA THR A 43 5.72 8.57 16.67
C THR A 43 6.56 9.50 15.81
N LYS A 44 7.56 8.95 15.14
CA LYS A 44 8.34 9.63 14.10
C LYS A 44 7.67 9.51 12.74
N TYR A 45 8.05 10.39 11.81
CA TYR A 45 7.47 10.41 10.48
C TYR A 45 8.47 10.78 9.39
N LYS A 46 8.31 10.15 8.22
CA LYS A 46 9.04 10.52 7.01
C LYS A 46 8.07 10.65 5.85
N SER A 47 8.17 11.75 5.12
CA SER A 47 7.31 12.00 3.96
C SER A 47 8.14 12.02 2.68
N ILE A 48 7.52 11.56 1.61
CA ILE A 48 8.03 11.72 0.25
C ILE A 48 6.92 12.35 -0.61
N ASN A 49 7.33 13.06 -1.65
CA ASN A 49 6.42 13.64 -2.62
C ASN A 49 6.69 13.04 -4.00
N GLY A 50 5.63 12.67 -4.70
CA GLY A 50 5.67 12.23 -6.09
C GLY A 50 4.74 13.07 -6.94
N ILE A 51 5.24 13.51 -8.09
CA ILE A 51 4.47 14.30 -9.06
C ILE A 51 4.46 13.55 -10.38
N ILE A 52 3.29 13.41 -10.98
CA ILE A 52 3.09 12.85 -12.33
C ILE A 52 2.58 13.98 -13.22
N ALA A 53 3.24 14.18 -14.35
CA ALA A 53 2.99 15.31 -15.24
C ALA A 53 1.76 15.16 -16.14
N ALA A 54 1.33 13.93 -16.45
CA ALA A 54 0.08 13.67 -17.15
C ALA A 54 -0.32 12.20 -16.96
N ALA A 55 -1.62 11.92 -16.94
CA ALA A 55 -2.15 10.57 -17.01
C ALA A 55 -3.21 10.47 -18.11
N TYR A 56 -3.23 9.33 -18.78
CA TYR A 56 -4.08 9.03 -19.93
C TYR A 56 -5.16 8.00 -19.55
N HIS A 57 -6.15 7.87 -20.43
CA HIS A 57 -7.26 6.94 -20.27
C HIS A 57 -6.79 5.48 -20.22
N ASP A 58 -7.31 4.70 -19.26
CA ASP A 58 -7.00 3.27 -19.05
C ASP A 58 -5.53 2.93 -18.82
N GLN A 59 -4.69 3.94 -18.56
CA GLN A 59 -3.30 3.73 -18.18
C GLN A 59 -3.15 3.60 -16.65
N ILE A 60 -2.15 2.82 -16.25
CA ILE A 60 -1.72 2.69 -14.86
C ILE A 60 -0.50 3.58 -14.66
N VAL A 61 -0.67 4.64 -13.88
CA VAL A 61 0.43 5.49 -13.43
C VAL A 61 0.75 5.16 -11.98
N TYR A 62 1.97 5.45 -11.54
CA TYR A 62 2.47 4.98 -10.25
C TYR A 62 3.38 6.00 -9.58
N ILE A 63 3.48 5.89 -8.25
CA ILE A 63 4.49 6.57 -7.45
C ILE A 63 5.17 5.55 -6.56
N ASN A 64 6.50 5.58 -6.58
CA ASN A 64 7.35 4.71 -5.77
C ASN A 64 7.36 5.21 -4.32
N ASN A 65 6.94 4.33 -3.40
CA ASN A 65 7.14 4.56 -1.96
C ASN A 65 8.51 4.08 -1.53
N TRP A 66 8.91 2.89 -1.97
CA TRP A 66 10.28 2.41 -1.80
C TRP A 66 10.66 1.51 -2.95
N VAL A 67 11.95 1.51 -3.23
CA VAL A 67 12.63 0.69 -4.23
C VAL A 67 13.98 0.25 -3.63
N PRO A 68 14.62 -0.80 -4.17
CA PRO A 68 15.96 -1.22 -3.74
C PRO A 68 17.00 -0.09 -3.84
N ALA A 69 18.13 -0.27 -3.13
CA ALA A 69 19.25 0.67 -3.10
C ALA A 69 19.63 1.20 -4.49
N GLY A 70 19.75 2.53 -4.61
CA GLY A 70 20.08 3.24 -5.85
C GLY A 70 18.90 3.94 -6.52
N GLY A 71 17.66 3.69 -6.09
CA GLY A 71 16.50 4.44 -6.57
C GLY A 71 16.26 5.76 -5.82
N ALA A 72 15.74 6.76 -6.53
CA ALA A 72 15.57 8.13 -6.03
C ALA A 72 14.44 8.33 -4.99
N SER A 73 13.57 7.33 -4.76
CA SER A 73 12.40 7.45 -3.89
C SER A 73 12.38 6.36 -2.84
N ASN A 74 12.69 6.72 -1.59
CA ASN A 74 12.61 5.79 -0.47
C ASN A 74 11.99 6.45 0.78
N ILE A 75 10.83 5.94 1.17
CA ILE A 75 10.08 6.36 2.35
C ILE A 75 10.68 5.81 3.66
N TRP A 76 11.57 4.81 3.58
CA TRP A 76 12.21 4.26 4.77
C TRP A 76 13.20 5.25 5.39
N PRO A 77 13.22 5.42 6.73
CA PRO A 77 14.11 6.37 7.39
C PRO A 77 15.57 5.96 7.30
N GLN A 78 16.45 6.95 7.13
CA GLN A 78 17.91 6.77 7.25
C GLN A 78 18.32 6.76 8.72
N GLN A 79 19.53 6.25 9.03
CA GLN A 79 20.08 6.39 10.38
C GLN A 79 20.34 7.87 10.69
N GLY A 80 19.96 8.32 11.88
CA GLY A 80 20.15 9.70 12.32
C GLY A 80 19.29 10.07 13.52
N THR A 81 19.44 11.30 14.01
CA THR A 81 18.78 11.79 15.23
C THR A 81 17.56 12.67 14.99
N THR A 82 17.23 12.94 13.72
CA THR A 82 16.06 13.76 13.36
C THR A 82 14.75 12.97 13.38
N ASP A 83 13.62 13.68 13.37
CA ASP A 83 12.26 13.10 13.34
C ASP A 83 12.00 12.21 12.12
N SER A 84 12.74 12.42 11.02
CA SER A 84 12.66 11.63 9.80
C SER A 84 13.62 10.42 9.78
N SER A 85 14.39 10.24 10.84
CA SER A 85 15.50 9.30 10.93
C SER A 85 15.29 8.27 12.05
N ARG A 86 16.01 7.16 11.96
CA ARG A 86 15.98 6.04 12.91
C ARG A 86 17.28 5.91 13.68
N ILE A 87 17.25 5.30 14.87
CA ILE A 87 18.43 4.93 15.64
C ILE A 87 18.58 3.39 15.61
N GLY A 88 19.70 2.89 15.09
CA GLY A 88 19.94 1.45 14.93
C GLY A 88 19.06 0.80 13.86
N ASP A 89 19.17 -0.52 13.66
CA ASP A 89 18.71 -1.22 12.44
C ASP A 89 17.30 -1.77 12.42
N ARG A 90 16.43 -1.22 13.27
CA ARG A 90 15.04 -1.65 13.35
C ARG A 90 14.12 -0.47 13.59
N ILE A 91 12.93 -0.56 13.03
CA ILE A 91 11.81 0.32 13.34
C ILE A 91 10.53 -0.49 13.47
N VAL A 92 9.52 0.07 14.14
CA VAL A 92 8.16 -0.46 14.12
C VAL A 92 7.31 0.43 13.22
N ALA A 93 6.90 -0.08 12.05
CA ALA A 93 6.13 0.70 11.10
C ALA A 93 4.62 0.59 11.38
N VAL A 94 4.00 1.73 11.69
CA VAL A 94 2.58 1.81 12.04
C VAL A 94 1.73 1.76 10.77
N GLY A 95 2.04 2.65 9.82
CA GLY A 95 1.34 2.70 8.54
C GLY A 95 1.76 3.87 7.66
N ILE A 96 1.21 3.91 6.45
CA ILE A 96 1.50 4.94 5.45
C ILE A 96 0.21 5.70 5.15
N LYS A 97 0.26 7.03 5.25
CA LYS A 97 -0.84 7.92 4.87
C LYS A 97 -0.53 8.56 3.52
N TYR A 98 -1.45 8.39 2.58
CA TYR A 98 -1.43 9.00 1.27
C TYR A 98 -2.37 10.21 1.27
N ARG A 99 -1.87 11.35 0.79
CA ARG A 99 -2.66 12.55 0.50
C ARG A 99 -2.42 12.91 -0.95
N MET A 100 -3.49 12.99 -1.72
CA MET A 100 -3.43 13.05 -3.18
C MET A 100 -4.29 14.20 -3.68
N ALA A 101 -3.77 14.91 -4.67
CA ALA A 101 -4.49 15.91 -5.44
C ALA A 101 -4.31 15.59 -6.93
N PHE A 102 -5.42 15.61 -7.66
CA PHE A 102 -5.48 15.34 -9.08
C PHE A 102 -6.07 16.56 -9.78
N GLN A 103 -5.35 17.10 -10.76
CA GLN A 103 -5.84 18.17 -11.62
C GLN A 103 -6.48 17.54 -12.86
N ILE A 104 -7.74 17.85 -13.08
CA ILE A 104 -8.55 17.27 -14.15
C ILE A 104 -8.91 18.38 -15.15
N PRO A 105 -8.68 18.18 -16.46
CA PRO A 105 -9.11 19.11 -17.49
C PRO A 105 -10.60 19.46 -17.39
N PHE A 106 -10.92 20.73 -17.68
CA PHE A 106 -12.31 21.24 -17.62
C PHE A 106 -13.31 20.46 -18.50
N ASP A 107 -12.84 19.84 -19.59
CA ASP A 107 -13.61 19.09 -20.58
C ASP A 107 -13.68 17.57 -20.29
N ARG A 108 -13.02 17.09 -19.23
CA ARG A 108 -12.99 15.67 -18.83
C ARG A 108 -13.71 15.46 -17.49
N ARG A 109 -15.01 15.76 -17.50
CA ARG A 109 -15.83 15.83 -16.27
C ARG A 109 -16.26 14.48 -15.70
N ASN A 110 -16.11 13.39 -16.45
CA ASN A 110 -16.51 12.04 -16.04
C ASN A 110 -15.33 11.20 -15.53
N VAL A 111 -14.18 11.85 -15.26
CA VAL A 111 -12.97 11.15 -14.81
C VAL A 111 -13.18 10.47 -13.46
N LYS A 112 -12.85 9.19 -13.44
CA LYS A 112 -12.80 8.29 -12.29
C LYS A 112 -11.37 7.83 -12.11
N CYS A 113 -10.91 7.82 -10.87
CA CYS A 113 -9.60 7.33 -10.48
C CYS A 113 -9.75 6.18 -9.50
N LYS A 114 -9.20 5.02 -9.83
CA LYS A 114 -9.04 3.91 -8.89
C LYS A 114 -7.63 3.92 -8.33
N ILE A 115 -7.52 3.67 -7.03
CA ILE A 115 -6.27 3.77 -6.29
C ILE A 115 -5.99 2.44 -5.61
N TRP A 116 -4.76 1.95 -5.77
CA TRP A 116 -4.29 0.73 -5.11
C TRP A 116 -2.93 0.92 -4.48
N TYR A 117 -2.69 0.19 -3.40
CA TYR A 117 -1.37 0.02 -2.82
C TYR A 117 -0.85 -1.37 -3.14
N LEU A 118 0.38 -1.46 -3.66
CA LEU A 118 1.00 -2.73 -4.06
C LEU A 118 2.44 -2.84 -3.53
N PRO A 119 2.69 -3.74 -2.56
CA PRO A 119 4.01 -4.26 -2.28
C PRO A 119 4.30 -5.49 -3.17
N TYR A 120 5.42 -5.49 -3.90
CA TYR A 120 5.77 -6.58 -4.82
C TYR A 120 7.29 -6.77 -4.96
N ASN A 121 7.68 -7.91 -5.54
CA ASN A 121 9.05 -8.22 -5.92
C ASN A 121 9.20 -8.14 -7.44
N SER A 122 10.38 -7.75 -7.89
CA SER A 122 10.71 -7.60 -9.33
C SER A 122 10.39 -8.86 -10.16
N ALA A 123 10.55 -10.06 -9.58
CA ALA A 123 10.23 -11.34 -10.23
C ALA A 123 8.74 -11.51 -10.60
N GLN A 124 7.84 -10.69 -10.06
CA GLN A 124 6.39 -10.75 -10.36
C GLN A 124 6.02 -10.02 -11.66
N GLY A 125 6.95 -9.27 -12.25
CA GLY A 125 6.74 -8.45 -13.45
C GLY A 125 6.55 -6.97 -13.15
N ASN A 126 5.97 -6.23 -14.10
CA ASN A 126 5.78 -4.79 -14.00
C ASN A 126 4.28 -4.44 -13.81
N PRO A 127 3.88 -3.87 -12.65
CA PRO A 127 2.48 -3.53 -12.38
C PRO A 127 1.95 -2.36 -13.22
N THR A 128 2.80 -1.63 -13.95
CA THR A 128 2.36 -0.54 -14.85
C THR A 128 1.91 -1.07 -16.21
N ASN A 129 2.27 -2.31 -16.54
CA ASN A 129 1.81 -2.95 -17.77
C ASN A 129 0.37 -3.43 -17.57
N TYR A 130 -0.55 -2.90 -18.37
CA TYR A 130 -1.98 -3.21 -18.28
C TYR A 130 -2.25 -4.72 -18.31
N SER A 131 -1.65 -5.44 -19.26
CA SER A 131 -1.85 -6.89 -19.44
C SER A 131 -1.24 -7.76 -18.34
N GLU A 132 -0.33 -7.20 -17.53
CA GLU A 132 0.25 -7.89 -16.37
C GLU A 132 -0.52 -7.59 -15.08
N PHE A 133 -1.09 -6.40 -14.98
CA PHE A 133 -1.87 -6.00 -13.82
C PHE A 133 -3.32 -6.50 -13.90
N PHE A 134 -3.96 -6.33 -15.05
CA PHE A 134 -5.32 -6.78 -15.33
C PHE A 134 -5.33 -8.05 -16.19
N HIS A 135 -6.42 -8.81 -16.10
CA HIS A 135 -6.78 -9.75 -17.16
C HIS A 135 -7.42 -8.96 -18.29
N ASN A 136 -6.65 -8.73 -19.35
CA ASN A 136 -7.09 -7.91 -20.48
C ASN A 136 -8.19 -8.65 -21.26
N ILE A 137 -9.44 -8.26 -21.02
CA ILE A 137 -10.64 -8.81 -21.68
C ILE A 137 -11.31 -7.71 -22.49
N SER A 138 -11.62 -6.59 -21.85
CA SER A 138 -12.24 -5.42 -22.46
C SER A 138 -11.26 -4.30 -22.78
N GLY A 139 -10.06 -4.31 -22.17
CA GLY A 139 -9.11 -3.21 -22.25
C GLY A 139 -9.47 -2.02 -21.35
N SER A 140 -10.54 -2.11 -20.56
CA SER A 140 -10.95 -1.07 -19.62
C SER A 140 -10.56 -1.36 -18.18
N SER A 141 -9.77 -0.46 -17.58
CA SER A 141 -9.34 -0.48 -16.18
C SER A 141 -10.50 -0.44 -15.18
N MET A 142 -11.69 -0.05 -15.65
CA MET A 142 -12.90 -0.02 -14.85
C MET A 142 -13.57 -1.39 -14.74
N LEU A 143 -13.45 -2.23 -15.77
CA LEU A 143 -14.17 -3.50 -15.91
C LEU A 143 -13.28 -4.72 -15.72
N ASP A 144 -12.04 -4.66 -16.21
CA ASP A 144 -11.17 -5.82 -16.24
C ASP A 144 -10.73 -6.24 -14.82
N PRO A 145 -10.77 -7.55 -14.51
CA PRO A 145 -10.39 -8.03 -13.19
C PRO A 145 -8.87 -8.00 -13.01
N ILE A 146 -8.43 -7.69 -11.80
CA ILE A 146 -7.00 -7.63 -11.46
C ILE A 146 -6.46 -9.06 -11.29
N GLN A 147 -5.20 -9.28 -11.70
CA GLN A 147 -4.49 -10.55 -11.53
C GLN A 147 -4.07 -10.78 -10.07
N THR A 148 -5.05 -11.03 -9.17
CA THR A 148 -4.83 -11.15 -7.72
C THR A 148 -3.85 -12.28 -7.33
N LYS A 149 -3.78 -13.35 -8.13
CA LYS A 149 -2.81 -14.44 -7.92
C LYS A 149 -1.37 -13.95 -8.09
N ARG A 150 -1.12 -13.07 -9.06
CA ARG A 150 0.18 -12.43 -9.28
C ARG A 150 0.45 -11.39 -8.21
N TRP A 151 -0.57 -10.60 -7.85
CA TRP A 151 -0.46 -9.44 -6.97
C TRP A 151 -1.11 -9.65 -5.58
N GLY A 152 -0.70 -10.70 -4.86
CA GLY A 152 -1.34 -11.09 -3.59
C GLY A 152 -1.22 -10.10 -2.42
N GLY A 153 -0.40 -9.05 -2.54
CA GLY A 153 -0.24 -7.99 -1.53
C GLY A 153 -1.09 -6.75 -1.80
N LEU A 154 -1.86 -6.73 -2.89
CA LEU A 154 -2.62 -5.58 -3.35
C LEU A 154 -3.71 -5.18 -2.34
N LYS A 155 -3.81 -3.88 -2.06
CA LYS A 155 -4.92 -3.30 -1.30
C LYS A 155 -5.60 -2.22 -2.13
N PHE A 156 -6.90 -2.36 -2.36
CA PHE A 156 -7.70 -1.30 -2.97
C PHE A 156 -7.94 -0.20 -1.93
N LEU A 157 -7.61 1.04 -2.29
CA LEU A 157 -7.71 2.20 -1.39
C LEU A 157 -8.96 3.03 -1.63
N GLY A 158 -9.58 2.92 -2.81
CA GLY A 158 -10.81 3.61 -3.14
C GLY A 158 -10.94 3.93 -4.62
N SER A 159 -12.16 4.31 -5.00
CA SER A 159 -12.47 4.94 -6.27
C SER A 159 -12.93 6.37 -6.00
N HIS A 160 -12.37 7.32 -6.73
CA HIS A 160 -12.67 8.73 -6.60
C HIS A 160 -13.14 9.28 -7.94
N GLN A 161 -14.10 10.18 -7.90
CA GLN A 161 -14.62 10.88 -9.07
C GLN A 161 -14.87 12.33 -8.68
N LEU A 162 -14.84 13.22 -9.67
CA LEU A 162 -15.23 14.62 -9.46
C LEU A 162 -16.68 14.70 -8.98
N LYS A 163 -16.90 15.43 -7.88
CA LYS A 163 -18.26 15.71 -7.41
C LYS A 163 -18.84 16.87 -8.19
N ALA A 164 -20.17 16.97 -8.24
CA ALA A 164 -20.86 18.04 -8.94
C ALA A 164 -20.48 19.45 -8.44
N MET A 165 -20.11 19.59 -7.17
CA MET A 165 -19.65 20.86 -6.57
C MET A 165 -18.21 21.24 -6.95
N ASP A 166 -17.36 20.26 -7.27
CA ASP A 166 -15.98 20.51 -7.71
C ASP A 166 -15.94 20.98 -9.17
N ARG A 167 -17.09 20.96 -9.84
CA ARG A 167 -17.26 21.41 -11.22
C ARG A 167 -17.58 22.90 -11.19
N ASP A 168 -16.74 23.68 -11.84
CA ASP A 168 -17.07 25.07 -12.13
C ASP A 168 -18.36 25.14 -12.97
N GLN A 169 -19.40 25.75 -12.40
CA GLN A 169 -20.69 25.97 -13.08
C GLN A 169 -20.71 27.28 -13.88
N SER A 170 -19.68 28.13 -13.74
CA SER A 170 -19.70 29.49 -14.28
C SER A 170 -19.26 29.61 -15.75
N GLY A 171 -18.97 28.48 -16.42
CA GLY A 171 -18.62 28.45 -17.84
C GLY A 171 -17.17 28.86 -18.14
N SER A 172 -16.37 29.16 -17.12
CA SER A 172 -14.92 29.30 -17.27
C SER A 172 -14.26 27.96 -17.58
N ASN A 173 -13.31 27.96 -18.52
CA ASN A 173 -12.48 26.80 -18.87
C ASN A 173 -11.42 26.56 -17.78
N THR A 174 -11.85 26.38 -16.53
CA THR A 174 -10.98 26.16 -15.39
C THR A 174 -10.92 24.69 -15.04
N ASP A 175 -9.71 24.17 -14.88
CA ASP A 175 -9.47 22.80 -14.45
C ASP A 175 -10.07 22.55 -13.06
N ALA A 176 -10.60 21.35 -12.86
CA ALA A 176 -11.11 20.91 -11.58
C ALA A 176 -10.03 20.17 -10.78
N THR A 177 -10.11 20.23 -9.44
CA THR A 177 -9.21 19.47 -8.56
C THR A 177 -9.98 18.42 -7.78
N MET A 178 -9.55 17.16 -7.90
CA MET A 178 -10.04 16.04 -7.10
C MET A 178 -9.05 15.72 -5.98
N TYR A 179 -9.53 15.59 -4.75
CA TYR A 179 -8.72 15.21 -3.60
C TYR A 179 -9.04 13.78 -3.14
N ALA A 180 -8.00 13.05 -2.74
CA ALA A 180 -8.15 11.74 -2.12
C ALA A 180 -7.18 11.58 -0.96
N SER A 181 -7.60 10.84 0.06
CA SER A 181 -6.75 10.46 1.18
C SER A 181 -6.99 9.01 1.56
N ALA A 182 -5.92 8.27 1.78
CA ALA A 182 -5.99 6.88 2.18
C ALA A 182 -4.94 6.56 3.25
N TYR A 183 -5.26 5.61 4.12
CA TYR A 183 -4.33 5.11 5.13
C TYR A 183 -4.14 3.61 4.97
N VAL A 184 -2.89 3.18 4.82
CA VAL A 184 -2.51 1.77 4.76
C VAL A 184 -1.83 1.41 6.07
N SER A 185 -2.54 0.65 6.91
CA SER A 185 -1.95 0.07 8.11
C SER A 185 -0.89 -0.98 7.72
N LEU A 186 0.28 -0.86 8.36
CA LEU A 186 1.33 -1.88 8.37
C LEU A 186 1.27 -2.75 9.64
N ASN A 187 0.27 -2.51 10.52
CA ASN A 187 -0.02 -3.29 11.73
C ASN A 187 1.19 -3.45 12.66
N ASP A 188 1.89 -2.33 12.93
CA ASP A 188 3.07 -2.28 13.81
C ASP A 188 4.12 -3.34 13.44
N LYS A 189 4.31 -3.54 12.12
CA LYS A 189 5.27 -4.50 11.62
C LYS A 189 6.68 -4.01 11.93
N LYS A 190 7.47 -4.88 12.56
CA LYS A 190 8.90 -4.66 12.74
C LYS A 190 9.59 -4.71 11.38
N ILE A 191 10.35 -3.68 11.05
CA ILE A 191 11.14 -3.60 9.83
C ILE A 191 12.60 -3.60 10.22
N ASN A 192 13.36 -4.49 9.61
CA ASN A 192 14.81 -4.60 9.82
C ASN A 192 15.52 -4.07 8.58
N PHE A 193 16.63 -3.37 8.78
CA PHE A 193 17.47 -2.85 7.70
C PHE A 193 18.62 -3.80 7.42
N LYS A 194 19.05 -3.90 6.15
CA LYS A 194 20.05 -4.90 5.72
C LYS A 194 21.45 -4.66 6.31
N SER A 195 21.83 -3.40 6.51
CA SER A 195 23.15 -3.02 7.03
C SER A 195 23.07 -1.66 7.70
N ASP A 196 24.16 -1.29 8.36
CA ASP A 196 24.36 0.06 8.87
C ASP A 196 24.16 1.10 7.76
N ALA A 197 23.50 2.21 8.14
CA ALA A 197 23.08 3.31 7.27
C ALA A 197 22.17 2.95 6.07
N SER A 198 21.81 1.67 5.86
CA SER A 198 20.99 1.26 4.72
C SER A 198 19.54 1.70 4.85
N THR A 199 18.90 2.02 3.72
CA THR A 199 17.46 2.30 3.67
C THR A 199 16.66 1.10 3.14
N ASP A 200 17.33 -0.03 2.90
CA ASP A 200 16.70 -1.24 2.39
C ASP A 200 16.15 -2.09 3.53
N ALA A 201 14.83 -2.26 3.53
CA ALA A 201 14.15 -3.20 4.41
C ALA A 201 14.43 -4.66 3.98
N SER A 202 14.86 -5.51 4.91
CA SER A 202 15.19 -6.92 4.63
C SER A 202 13.99 -7.87 4.70
N ASN A 203 12.95 -7.50 5.43
CA ASN A 203 11.77 -8.36 5.70
C ASN A 203 10.47 -7.85 5.06
N MET A 204 10.62 -7.02 4.03
CA MET A 204 9.53 -6.48 3.20
C MET A 204 9.72 -6.93 1.76
N LYS A 205 8.68 -6.73 0.95
CA LYS A 205 8.79 -6.86 -0.51
C LYS A 205 9.74 -5.80 -1.03
N GLU A 206 10.46 -6.13 -2.11
CA GLU A 206 11.52 -5.29 -2.68
C GLU A 206 11.03 -3.89 -3.02
N GLN A 207 9.82 -3.80 -3.56
CA GLN A 207 9.22 -2.56 -4.04
C GLN A 207 7.85 -2.34 -3.43
N GLY A 208 7.50 -1.07 -3.27
CA GLY A 208 6.20 -0.63 -2.80
C GLY A 208 5.75 0.58 -3.55
N GLN A 209 4.57 0.49 -4.16
CA GLN A 209 4.04 1.54 -5.01
C GLN A 209 2.58 1.85 -4.65
N ILE A 210 2.19 3.07 -4.93
CA ILE A 210 0.78 3.42 -5.13
C ILE A 210 0.51 3.44 -6.63
N LEU A 211 -0.51 2.71 -7.05
CA LEU A 211 -0.96 2.61 -8.42
C LEU A 211 -2.25 3.40 -8.57
N LEU A 212 -2.36 4.13 -9.66
CA LEU A 212 -3.47 4.99 -10.00
C LEU A 212 -3.89 4.64 -11.42
N SER A 213 -5.18 4.45 -11.64
CA SER A 213 -5.71 4.29 -12.99
C SER A 213 -6.87 5.23 -13.20
N PHE A 214 -6.84 5.93 -14.33
CA PHE A 214 -7.81 6.94 -14.69
C PHE A 214 -8.68 6.45 -15.85
N TYR A 215 -9.96 6.77 -15.77
CA TYR A 215 -10.95 6.45 -16.79
C TYR A 215 -11.90 7.62 -16.94
N ASP A 216 -12.30 7.96 -18.15
CA ASP A 216 -13.27 9.03 -18.43
C ASP A 216 -14.52 8.48 -19.13
N THR A 217 -14.46 8.31 -20.46
CA THR A 217 -15.54 7.72 -21.26
C THR A 217 -15.00 6.69 -22.24
N TYR A 218 -15.86 5.80 -22.74
CA TYR A 218 -15.47 4.68 -23.58
C TYR A 218 -14.73 5.06 -24.87
N ASN A 219 -15.02 6.24 -25.45
CA ASN A 219 -14.40 6.69 -26.70
C ASN A 219 -13.13 7.54 -26.49
N THR A 220 -12.70 7.76 -25.25
CA THR A 220 -11.51 8.56 -24.95
C THR A 220 -10.25 7.78 -25.34
N SER A 221 -9.33 8.42 -26.06
CA SER A 221 -8.10 7.75 -26.53
C SER A 221 -7.13 7.48 -25.37
N SER A 222 -6.68 6.24 -25.24
CA SER A 222 -5.71 5.80 -24.21
C SER A 222 -4.28 6.32 -24.43
N THR A 223 -3.98 6.96 -25.56
CA THR A 223 -2.61 7.37 -25.92
C THR A 223 -2.45 8.86 -26.19
N THR A 224 -3.51 9.56 -26.59
CA THR A 224 -3.45 10.99 -26.95
C THR A 224 -4.18 11.87 -25.96
N ASP A 225 -5.21 11.35 -25.28
CA ASP A 225 -6.10 12.18 -24.49
C ASP A 225 -5.68 12.18 -23.02
N ILE A 226 -5.21 13.34 -22.57
CA ILE A 226 -4.86 13.56 -21.18
C ILE A 226 -6.15 13.67 -20.37
N VAL A 227 -6.37 12.73 -19.45
CA VAL A 227 -7.53 12.71 -18.55
C VAL A 227 -7.21 13.33 -17.18
N CYS A 228 -5.93 13.45 -16.84
CA CYS A 228 -5.46 14.15 -15.66
C CYS A 228 -4.16 14.89 -16.00
N THR A 229 -4.16 16.21 -15.86
CA THR A 229 -3.03 17.08 -16.21
C THR A 229 -1.95 17.10 -15.15
N LYS A 230 -2.26 16.74 -13.91
CA LYS A 230 -1.25 16.63 -12.86
C LYS A 230 -1.72 15.76 -11.73
N VAL A 231 -0.84 14.89 -11.28
CA VAL A 231 -1.02 14.15 -10.02
C VAL A 231 0.03 14.60 -9.04
N ASN A 232 -0.38 14.94 -7.83
CA ASN A 232 0.52 15.20 -6.72
C ASN A 232 0.15 14.29 -5.56
N VAL A 233 1.10 13.48 -5.11
CA VAL A 233 0.92 12.56 -3.97
C VAL A 233 1.99 12.81 -2.93
N ASN A 234 1.55 12.96 -1.69
CA ASN A 234 2.41 12.93 -0.52
C ASN A 234 2.16 11.61 0.23
N SER A 235 3.21 10.81 0.35
CA SER A 235 3.21 9.57 1.13
C SER A 235 3.98 9.80 2.42
N THR A 236 3.29 9.71 3.57
CA THR A 236 3.89 9.84 4.90
C THR A 236 3.91 8.49 5.61
N LEU A 237 5.10 7.98 5.94
CA LEU A 237 5.29 6.83 6.82
C LEU A 237 5.27 7.31 8.27
N TYR A 238 4.48 6.64 9.11
CA TYR A 238 4.51 6.77 10.56
C TYR A 238 5.19 5.55 11.17
N PHE A 239 6.18 5.76 12.04
CA PHE A 239 6.94 4.69 12.67
C PHE A 239 7.32 5.02 14.12
N LYS A 240 7.62 3.98 14.89
CA LYS A 240 8.18 4.07 16.25
C LYS A 240 9.62 3.60 16.23
N ASP A 241 10.45 4.30 16.97
CA ASP A 241 11.87 4.01 17.19
C ASP A 241 12.01 3.42 18.60
N LEU A 242 12.38 2.13 18.68
CA LEU A 242 12.33 1.28 19.89
C LEU A 242 13.50 0.29 19.95
#